data_AF-A0A447MX14-F1
#
_entry.id   AF-A0A447MX14-F1
#
_cell.length_a   1.000
_cell.length_b   1.000
_cell.length_c   1.000
_cell.angle_alpha   90.00
_cell.angle_beta   90.00
_cell.angle_gamma   90.00
#
_symmetry.space_group_name_H-M   'P 1'
#
loop_
_entity.id
_entity.type
_entity.pdbx_description
1 polymer ?
#
loop_
_entity_poly.entity_id
_entity_poly.type
_entity_poly.pdbx_seq_one_letter_code
_entity_poly.pdbx_strand_id
1 'polypeptide(L)'
;MMQPLYLVGPRGCGKTTIGMALAQATGFRFADTDRWLQSHVQMSVADIVEKEGWGRVPRPGNRGPGGGKRAFDCRGDGRRYYSHGV
;
A
#
# COMPACT_ATOMS: atom_id res chain seq x y z
N MET A 1 19.15 1.39 -7.56
CA MET A 1 17.71 1.66 -7.72
C MET A 1 16.93 0.67 -6.89
N MET A 2 16.05 1.12 -5.98
CA MET A 2 15.32 0.22 -5.09
C MET A 2 13.82 0.51 -5.20
N GLN A 3 13.08 -0.52 -5.58
CA GLN A 3 11.66 -0.43 -5.91
C GLN A 3 10.84 -0.90 -4.69
N PRO A 4 9.70 -0.27 -4.41
CA PRO A 4 8.82 -0.72 -3.33
C PRO A 4 8.15 -2.03 -3.75
N LEU A 5 7.97 -2.94 -2.79
CA LEU A 5 7.30 -4.21 -3.03
C LEU A 5 5.82 -4.10 -2.67
N TYR A 6 4.93 -4.46 -3.59
CA TYR A 6 3.49 -4.46 -3.36
C TYR A 6 2.96 -5.89 -3.31
N LEU A 7 2.28 -6.23 -2.22
CA LEU A 7 1.57 -7.49 -2.08
C LEU A 7 0.10 -7.25 -2.45
N VAL A 8 -0.35 -7.87 -3.55
CA VAL A 8 -1.72 -7.74 -4.07
C VAL A 8 -2.38 -9.12 -4.11
N GLY A 9 -3.61 -9.23 -3.63
CA GLY A 9 -4.34 -10.49 -3.57
C GLY A 9 -5.61 -10.43 -2.72
N PRO A 10 -6.47 -11.46 -2.77
CA PRO A 10 -7.75 -11.49 -2.05
C PRO A 10 -7.59 -11.39 -0.53
N ARG A 11 -8.64 -10.92 0.17
CA ARG A 11 -8.64 -10.83 1.63
C ARG A 11 -8.48 -12.23 2.23
N GLY A 12 -7.67 -12.36 3.29
CA GLY A 12 -7.42 -13.65 3.94
C GLY A 12 -6.29 -14.52 3.33
N CYS A 13 -5.70 -14.15 2.18
CA CYS A 13 -4.61 -14.94 1.59
C CYS A 13 -3.24 -14.78 2.28
N GLY A 14 -3.18 -14.21 3.49
CA GLY A 14 -1.94 -14.11 4.26
C GLY A 14 -0.92 -13.06 3.81
N LYS A 15 -1.29 -12.06 2.98
CA LYS A 15 -0.37 -10.99 2.54
C LYS A 15 0.28 -10.24 3.69
N THR A 16 -0.50 -9.91 4.72
CA THR A 16 0.03 -9.27 5.93
C THR A 16 1.06 -10.15 6.60
N THR A 17 0.78 -11.46 6.73
CA THR A 17 1.68 -12.45 7.34
C THR A 17 2.98 -12.58 6.57
N ILE A 18 2.91 -12.76 5.24
CA ILE A 18 4.09 -12.89 4.38
C ILE A 18 4.86 -11.57 4.33
N GLY A 19 4.19 -10.43 4.25
CA GLY A 19 4.82 -9.12 4.21
C GLY A 19 5.56 -8.78 5.51
N MET A 20 5.03 -9.17 6.67
CA MET A 20 5.72 -9.06 7.95
C MET A 20 6.94 -9.99 8.02
N ALA A 21 6.81 -11.26 7.59
CA ALA A 21 7.92 -12.20 7.54
C ALA A 21 9.04 -11.70 6.60
N LEU A 22 8.66 -11.18 5.43
CA LEU A 22 9.59 -10.61 4.45
C LEU A 22 10.29 -9.37 5.02
N ALA A 23 9.54 -8.48 5.68
CA ALA A 23 10.09 -7.31 6.36
C ALA A 23 11.18 -7.68 7.37
N GLN A 24 10.92 -8.70 8.20
CA GLN A 24 11.91 -9.20 9.16
C GLN A 24 13.14 -9.81 8.47
N ALA A 25 12.94 -10.61 7.42
CA ALA A 25 14.02 -11.30 6.74
C ALA A 25 14.92 -10.39 5.88
N THR A 26 14.38 -9.30 5.33
CA THR A 26 15.09 -8.45 4.35
C THR A 26 15.36 -7.03 4.84
N GLY A 27 14.96 -6.69 6.07
CA GLY A 27 15.06 -5.33 6.61
C GLY A 27 14.09 -4.34 5.95
N PHE A 28 13.04 -4.84 5.28
CA PHE A 28 11.96 -4.01 4.78
C PHE A 28 11.06 -3.57 5.95
N ARG A 29 10.48 -2.39 5.84
CA ARG A 29 9.40 -1.93 6.72
C ARG A 29 8.09 -2.30 6.06
N PHE A 30 7.36 -3.18 6.71
CA PHE A 30 6.00 -3.50 6.32
C PHE A 30 5.06 -2.34 6.69
N ALA A 31 4.31 -1.84 5.72
CA ALA A 31 3.32 -0.79 5.89
C ALA A 31 1.98 -1.23 5.29
N ASP A 32 0.91 -1.02 6.03
CA ASP A 32 -0.45 -1.24 5.55
C ASP A 32 -0.89 -0.03 4.73
N THR A 33 -1.24 -0.25 3.46
CA THR A 33 -1.57 0.84 2.53
C THR A 33 -2.82 1.59 2.97
N ASP A 34 -3.87 0.89 3.41
CA ASP A 34 -5.10 1.50 3.89
C ASP A 34 -4.86 2.37 5.12
N ARG A 35 -4.06 1.89 6.07
CA ARG A 35 -3.70 2.64 7.28
C ARG A 35 -2.81 3.84 6.97
N TRP A 36 -1.88 3.70 6.03
CA TRP A 36 -1.06 4.81 5.57
C TRP A 36 -1.92 5.90 4.92
N LEU A 37 -2.85 5.49 4.06
CA LEU A 37 -3.77 6.40 3.38
C LEU A 37 -4.69 7.11 4.38
N GLN A 38 -5.31 6.38 5.31
CA GLN A 38 -6.12 6.98 6.38
C GLN A 38 -5.32 7.99 7.21
N SER A 39 -4.04 7.73 7.48
CA SER A 39 -3.20 8.68 8.21
C SER A 39 -2.81 9.92 7.38
N HIS A 40 -2.77 9.82 6.05
CA HIS A 40 -2.41 10.94 5.17
C HIS A 40 -3.59 11.82 4.78
N VAL A 41 -4.73 11.20 4.48
CA VAL A 41 -5.88 11.90 3.88
C VAL A 41 -7.09 11.93 4.81
N GLN A 42 -7.06 11.20 5.94
CA GLN A 42 -8.19 11.06 6.87
C GLN A 42 -9.50 10.59 6.18
N MET A 43 -9.39 10.01 4.98
CA MET A 43 -10.49 9.57 4.13
C MET A 43 -10.19 8.19 3.58
N SER A 44 -11.23 7.40 3.29
CA SER A 44 -11.04 6.09 2.66
C SER A 44 -10.75 6.22 1.17
N VAL A 45 -10.13 5.19 0.56
CA VAL A 45 -9.97 5.12 -0.90
C VAL A 45 -11.33 5.31 -1.58
N ALA A 46 -12.37 4.66 -1.06
CA ALA A 46 -13.71 4.72 -1.62
C ALA A 46 -14.25 6.15 -1.65
N ASP A 47 -14.10 6.91 -0.55
CA ASP A 47 -14.57 8.30 -0.48
C ASP A 47 -13.84 9.21 -1.48
N ILE A 48 -12.53 9.03 -1.64
CA ILE A 48 -11.73 9.83 -2.57
C ILE A 48 -12.08 9.46 -4.02
N VAL A 49 -12.23 8.17 -4.32
CA VAL A 49 -12.62 7.70 -5.66
C VAL A 49 -14.02 8.18 -6.03
N GLU A 50 -14.96 8.15 -5.08
CA GLU A 50 -16.33 8.61 -5.31
C GLU A 50 -16.38 10.13 -5.57
N LYS A 51 -15.63 10.92 -4.81
CA LYS A 51 -15.64 12.39 -4.95
C LYS A 51 -14.78 12.91 -6.09
N GLU A 52 -13.63 12.28 -6.33
CA GLU A 52 -12.55 12.85 -7.12
C GLU A 52 -11.94 11.89 -8.15
N GLY A 53 -12.35 10.62 -8.14
CA GLY A 53 -11.84 9.59 -9.03
C GLY A 53 -10.49 9.01 -8.61
N TRP A 54 -10.08 7.96 -9.33
CA TRP A 54 -8.88 7.17 -9.02
C TRP A 54 -7.55 7.94 -9.10
N GLY A 55 -7.48 8.97 -9.95
CA GLY A 55 -6.26 9.74 -10.17
C GLY A 55 -5.83 10.58 -8.96
N ARG A 56 -6.77 10.92 -8.06
CA ARG A 56 -6.51 11.80 -6.92
C ARG A 56 -6.12 11.05 -5.64
N VAL A 57 -6.27 9.72 -5.63
CA VAL A 57 -5.91 8.89 -4.47
C VAL A 57 -4.37 8.84 -4.31
N PRO A 58 -3.82 9.39 -3.22
CA PRO A 58 -2.38 9.59 -3.07
C PRO A 58 -1.63 8.27 -2.94
N ARG A 59 -0.57 8.09 -3.73
CA ARG A 59 0.24 6.86 -3.74
C ARG A 59 1.37 6.94 -2.72
N PRO A 60 1.68 5.83 -2.04
CA PRO A 60 2.85 5.78 -1.19
C PRO A 60 4.11 6.03 -2.02
N GLY A 61 4.86 7.07 -1.65
CA GLY A 61 6.12 7.38 -2.30
C GLY A 61 7.19 6.33 -2.02
N ASN A 62 8.18 6.23 -2.91
CA ASN A 62 9.32 5.33 -2.75
C ASN A 62 10.29 5.78 -1.63
N ARG A 63 10.09 7.00 -1.12
CA ARG A 63 10.83 7.62 -0.01
C ARG A 63 9.81 7.90 1.09
N GLY A 64 10.04 7.40 2.29
CA GLY A 64 9.32 7.88 3.46
C GLY A 64 10.29 8.24 4.58
N PRO A 65 9.77 8.74 5.71
CA PRO A 65 10.61 9.21 6.80
C PRO A 65 11.47 8.04 7.32
N GLY A 66 12.78 8.14 7.15
CA GLY A 66 13.76 7.14 7.62
C GLY A 66 14.46 6.26 6.58
N GLY A 67 14.31 6.48 5.27
CA GLY A 67 15.24 5.92 4.25
C GLY A 67 15.27 4.40 4.02
N GLY A 68 14.47 3.60 4.74
CA GLY A 68 14.44 2.13 4.61
C GLY A 68 13.55 1.58 3.48
N LYS A 69 13.82 0.34 3.06
CA LYS A 69 13.05 -0.43 2.06
C LYS A 69 11.61 -0.63 2.54
N ARG A 70 10.58 -0.54 1.69
CA ARG A 70 9.15 -0.66 2.11
C ARG A 70 8.41 -1.74 1.35
N ALA A 71 7.66 -2.54 2.10
CA ALA A 71 6.72 -3.52 1.59
C ALA A 71 5.30 -3.08 1.97
N PHE A 72 4.41 -3.00 0.99
CA PHE A 72 3.06 -2.50 1.17
C PHE A 72 2.04 -3.63 1.02
N ASP A 73 1.16 -3.80 2.01
CA ASP A 73 0.00 -4.68 1.91
C ASP A 73 -1.24 -3.88 1.55
N CYS A 74 -1.87 -4.30 0.47
CA CYS A 74 -3.09 -3.71 -0.04
C CYS A 74 -4.26 -4.62 0.37
N ARG A 75 -5.04 -4.20 1.37
CA ARG A 75 -6.23 -4.95 1.79
C ARG A 75 -7.40 -4.53 0.88
N GLY A 76 -8.15 -5.51 0.38
CA GLY A 76 -9.40 -5.24 -0.37
C GLY A 76 -9.21 -4.59 -1.76
N ASP A 77 -10.00 -3.54 -2.05
CA ASP A 77 -10.11 -2.78 -3.33
C ASP A 77 -8.78 -2.24 -3.90
N GLY A 78 -7.67 -2.39 -3.15
CA GLY A 78 -6.31 -2.12 -3.59
C GLY A 78 -5.92 -2.79 -4.92
N ARG A 79 -6.62 -3.87 -5.33
CA ARG A 79 -6.47 -4.42 -6.68
C ARG A 79 -6.76 -3.33 -7.73
N ARG A 80 -7.88 -2.61 -7.67
CA ARG A 80 -8.17 -1.52 -8.63
C ARG A 80 -7.23 -0.34 -8.47
N TYR A 81 -6.79 -0.07 -7.26
CA TYR A 81 -5.89 1.04 -6.95
C TYR A 81 -4.51 0.92 -7.62
N TYR A 82 -3.99 -0.32 -7.68
CA TYR A 82 -2.72 -0.63 -8.37
C TYR A 82 -2.89 -1.25 -9.77
N SER A 83 -4.09 -1.72 -10.14
CA SER A 83 -4.36 -2.29 -11.48
C SER A 83 -4.77 -1.26 -12.52
N HIS A 84 -5.30 -0.09 -12.16
CA HIS A 84 -5.46 1.06 -13.09
C HIS A 84 -4.12 1.77 -13.36
N GLY A 85 -3.03 1.00 -13.41
CA GLY A 85 -1.72 1.42 -13.90
C GLY A 85 -1.54 1.11 -15.40
N VAL A 86 -2.62 1.18 -16.18
CA VAL A 86 -2.63 1.30 -17.64
C VAL A 86 -3.45 2.52 -18.04
#